data_AF-A0A7S3B9L3-F1
#
_entry.id   AF-A0A7S3B9L3-F1
#
_cell.length_a   1.000
_cell.length_b   1.000
_cell.length_c   1.000
_cell.angle_alpha   90.00
_cell.angle_beta   90.00
_cell.angle_gamma   90.00
#
_symmetry.space_group_name_H-M   'P 1'
#
loop_
_entity.id
_entity.type
_entity.pdbx_description
1 polymer ?
#
loop_
_entity_poly.entity_id
_entity_poly.type
_entity_poly.pdbx_seq_one_letter_code
_entity_poly.pdbx_strand_id
1 'polypeptide(L)'
;VSAASLLGLSVQDLWPRTFRRPATLAPSEGDKRRLREYILRQHAGGVHEMRRGSVRLMTRGWPFSLADGLSAFGECGDSRCGCYRMWRPEVRGRFCRWVGEAAAEGFEALTAVRYVTVGCGQLLTDLEVLLGLEERGLAIESIIAIDKSYTELPTDLWSSPRKDAPEALEALQHLASFFAPAPVHAFHSLASYQQALTQQPHVYGSATTYVHCDAGDISSAESRAMAAAALAVGGAAFKLDNLGVGGDRSNPSDHGEGESPPVANAGARRAKYLRAQLRDSHSTECWRQRPHGLETVDDPRGREAPSARLARQEHARRALEANARTRAALLGLRLFKVVFAGRGVAVREGPTRTAKVIGVHKTGDKILVKEVRCGWAKLSEEDDDYPYVGGESRIGAEAWMLIDGAEVGLGLLLQEQTVSPRTHCA
;
A
#
# COMPACT_ATOMS: atom_id res chain seq x y z
N VAL A 1 -2.57 -34.11 -22.05
CA VAL A 1 -1.72 -33.04 -22.65
C VAL A 1 -2.68 -31.98 -23.19
N SER A 2 -2.79 -30.82 -22.52
CA SER A 2 -3.78 -29.80 -22.90
C SER A 2 -3.33 -29.06 -24.16
N ALA A 3 -4.25 -28.43 -24.88
CA ALA A 3 -3.98 -27.66 -26.10
C ALA A 3 -2.90 -26.57 -25.93
N ALA A 4 -2.62 -26.13 -24.70
CA ALA A 4 -1.56 -25.17 -24.39
C ALA A 4 -0.14 -25.74 -24.61
N SER A 5 0.06 -27.06 -24.46
CA SER A 5 1.39 -27.69 -24.65
C SER A 5 1.85 -27.71 -26.11
N LEU A 6 0.95 -27.51 -27.07
CA LEU A 6 1.27 -27.50 -28.52
C LEU A 6 1.72 -26.13 -29.04
N LEU A 7 1.55 -25.05 -28.27
CA LEU A 7 1.87 -23.67 -28.70
C LEU A 7 3.17 -23.12 -28.10
N GLY A 8 3.93 -23.91 -27.34
CA GLY A 8 5.16 -23.43 -26.69
C GLY A 8 4.93 -22.32 -25.66
N LEU A 9 3.68 -22.04 -25.29
CA LEU A 9 3.35 -21.14 -24.19
C LEU A 9 3.74 -21.84 -22.90
N SER A 10 4.61 -21.20 -22.11
CA SER A 10 4.93 -21.68 -20.77
C SER A 10 3.64 -21.76 -19.98
N VAL A 11 3.44 -22.84 -19.22
CA VAL A 11 2.31 -22.99 -18.28
C VAL A 11 2.22 -21.79 -17.31
N GLN A 12 3.28 -20.99 -17.21
CA GLN A 12 3.38 -19.78 -16.41
C GLN A 12 2.60 -18.56 -16.96
N ASP A 13 2.11 -18.61 -18.20
CA ASP A 13 1.44 -17.48 -18.89
C ASP A 13 -0.10 -17.47 -18.75
N LEU A 14 -0.70 -18.50 -18.15
CA LEU A 14 -2.17 -18.61 -18.06
C LEU A 14 -2.69 -17.87 -16.81
N TRP A 15 -2.97 -16.59 -16.99
CA TRP A 15 -3.78 -15.81 -16.05
C TRP A 15 -5.25 -15.85 -16.48
N PRO A 16 -6.22 -15.99 -15.55
CA PRO A 16 -6.05 -16.11 -14.10
C PRO A 16 -5.44 -17.43 -13.63
N ARG A 17 -4.64 -17.36 -12.56
CA ARG A 17 -4.21 -18.54 -11.80
C ARG A 17 -5.26 -18.86 -10.76
N THR A 18 -5.68 -20.13 -10.70
CA THR A 18 -6.63 -20.60 -9.70
C THR A 18 -5.91 -21.50 -8.70
N PHE A 19 -5.93 -21.09 -7.44
CA PHE A 19 -5.36 -21.84 -6.32
C PHE A 19 -6.49 -22.61 -5.65
N ARG A 20 -6.32 -23.94 -5.60
CA ARG A 20 -7.17 -24.85 -4.85
C ARG A 20 -6.26 -25.74 -4.04
N ARG A 21 -6.52 -25.86 -2.74
CA ARG A 21 -5.91 -26.90 -1.92
C ARG A 21 -6.97 -27.81 -1.33
N PRO A 22 -6.67 -29.11 -1.17
CA PRO A 22 -7.58 -30.02 -0.49
C PRO A 22 -7.85 -29.53 0.93
N ALA A 23 -9.10 -29.69 1.39
CA ALA A 23 -9.49 -29.32 2.77
C ALA A 23 -8.65 -30.01 3.85
N THR A 24 -7.98 -31.12 3.52
CA THR A 24 -7.07 -31.84 4.43
C THR A 24 -5.83 -31.05 4.82
N LEU A 25 -5.47 -29.99 4.08
CA LEU A 25 -4.37 -29.07 4.40
C LEU A 25 -4.86 -27.75 5.03
N ALA A 26 -6.17 -27.58 5.20
CA ALA A 26 -6.70 -26.40 5.87
C ALA A 26 -6.38 -26.44 7.36
N PRO A 27 -6.08 -25.28 8.00
CA PRO A 27 -5.98 -25.21 9.45
C PRO A 27 -7.26 -25.72 10.10
N SER A 28 -7.13 -26.35 11.27
CA SER A 28 -8.30 -26.79 12.03
C SER A 28 -9.19 -25.60 12.39
N GLU A 29 -10.50 -25.79 12.55
CA GLU A 29 -11.40 -24.72 12.99
C GLU A 29 -10.99 -24.11 14.35
N GLY A 30 -10.37 -24.92 15.22
CA GLY A 30 -9.75 -24.44 16.45
C GLY A 30 -8.60 -23.46 16.22
N ASP A 31 -7.73 -23.75 15.25
CA ASP A 31 -6.63 -22.87 14.85
C ASP A 31 -7.14 -21.60 14.16
N LYS A 32 -8.12 -21.72 13.26
CA LYS A 32 -8.75 -20.55 12.62
C LYS A 32 -9.40 -19.63 13.65
N ARG A 33 -10.08 -20.19 14.66
CA ARG A 33 -10.67 -19.41 15.76
C ARG A 33 -9.61 -18.72 16.61
N ARG A 34 -8.53 -19.43 16.99
CA ARG A 34 -7.41 -18.81 17.74
C ARG A 34 -6.77 -17.69 16.96
N LEU A 35 -6.60 -17.88 15.65
CA LEU A 35 -6.09 -16.83 14.77
C LEU A 35 -7.02 -15.62 14.71
N ARG A 36 -8.32 -15.84 14.51
CA ARG A 36 -9.33 -14.77 14.55
C ARG A 36 -9.26 -13.99 15.84
N GLU A 37 -9.27 -14.69 16.98
CA GLU A 37 -9.17 -14.06 18.30
C GLU A 37 -7.89 -13.24 18.43
N TYR A 38 -6.75 -13.76 17.96
CA TYR A 38 -5.49 -13.02 18.03
C TYR A 38 -5.50 -11.78 17.13
N ILE A 39 -5.78 -11.94 15.84
CA ILE A 39 -5.76 -10.85 14.86
C ILE A 39 -6.79 -9.77 15.25
N LEU A 40 -8.03 -10.17 15.54
CA LEU A 40 -9.14 -9.24 15.72
C LEU A 40 -9.18 -8.61 17.12
N ARG A 41 -8.70 -9.31 18.17
CA ARG A 41 -8.67 -8.74 19.53
C ARG A 41 -7.37 -8.03 19.85
N GLN A 42 -6.24 -8.45 19.28
CA GLN A 42 -4.94 -7.84 19.57
C GLN A 42 -4.51 -6.76 18.57
N HIS A 43 -5.44 -6.07 17.91
CA HIS A 43 -5.16 -4.98 16.97
C HIS A 43 -4.24 -3.85 17.49
N ALA A 44 -3.89 -3.82 18.79
CA ALA A 44 -2.88 -2.92 19.37
C ALA A 44 -1.68 -3.62 20.05
N GLY A 45 -1.70 -4.95 20.19
CA GLY A 45 -0.70 -5.73 20.95
C GLY A 45 -0.04 -6.88 20.19
N GLY A 46 -0.55 -7.25 19.01
CA GLY A 46 0.09 -8.23 18.15
C GLY A 46 1.48 -7.73 17.78
N VAL A 47 2.50 -8.52 18.10
CA VAL A 47 3.86 -8.09 17.83
C VAL A 47 4.15 -8.37 16.36
N HIS A 48 4.47 -7.32 15.61
CA HIS A 48 4.79 -7.41 14.19
C HIS A 48 6.31 -7.27 14.02
N GLU A 49 6.85 -7.85 12.95
CA GLU A 49 8.26 -7.71 12.62
C GLU A 49 8.47 -7.35 11.15
N MET A 50 9.59 -6.67 10.91
CA MET A 50 10.07 -6.35 9.57
C MET A 50 10.88 -7.53 9.05
N ARG A 51 10.37 -8.23 8.02
CA ARG A 51 11.07 -9.38 7.44
C ARG A 51 11.07 -9.29 5.92
N ARG A 52 12.28 -9.23 5.35
CA ARG A 52 12.52 -9.19 3.90
C ARG A 52 11.77 -8.09 3.14
N GLY A 53 11.59 -6.93 3.77
CA GLY A 53 10.92 -5.80 3.12
C GLY A 53 9.39 -5.76 3.30
N SER A 54 8.82 -6.70 4.07
CA SER A 54 7.39 -6.67 4.45
C SER A 54 7.15 -6.76 5.96
N VAL A 55 6.08 -6.12 6.43
CA VAL A 55 5.62 -6.29 7.82
C VAL A 55 4.85 -7.59 7.92
N ARG A 56 5.20 -8.41 8.91
CA ARG A 56 4.57 -9.73 9.15
C ARG A 56 4.15 -9.86 10.60
N LEU A 57 3.19 -10.74 10.87
CA LEU A 57 2.82 -11.13 12.23
C LEU A 57 3.94 -11.98 12.83
N MET A 58 4.41 -11.66 14.04
CA MET A 58 5.27 -12.59 14.77
C MET A 58 4.46 -13.77 15.28
N THR A 59 4.95 -14.96 15.00
CA THR A 59 4.32 -16.24 15.34
C THR A 59 5.06 -16.98 16.46
N ARG A 60 5.94 -16.28 17.21
CA ARG A 60 6.72 -16.90 18.29
C ARG A 60 5.78 -17.46 19.37
N GLY A 61 5.91 -18.75 19.66
CA GLY A 61 5.08 -19.45 20.65
C GLY A 61 3.77 -20.04 20.10
N TRP A 62 3.52 -19.90 18.79
CA TRP A 62 2.36 -20.52 18.15
C TRP A 62 2.64 -21.99 17.81
N PRO A 63 1.61 -22.85 17.74
CA PRO A 63 1.76 -24.17 17.15
C PRO A 63 2.41 -24.07 15.77
N PHE A 64 3.38 -24.95 15.48
CA PHE A 64 4.17 -24.90 14.25
C PHE A 64 3.29 -24.84 12.99
N SER A 65 2.20 -25.61 12.95
CA SER A 65 1.24 -25.62 11.84
C SER A 65 0.63 -24.26 11.54
N LEU A 66 0.33 -23.48 12.57
CA LEU A 66 -0.27 -22.15 12.44
C LEU A 66 0.81 -21.10 12.18
N ALA A 67 1.97 -21.23 12.82
CA ALA A 67 3.11 -20.35 12.62
C ALA A 67 3.63 -20.37 11.18
N ASP A 68 3.77 -21.56 10.61
CA ASP A 68 4.21 -21.77 9.23
C ASP A 68 3.25 -21.11 8.24
N GLY A 69 1.95 -21.39 8.39
CA GLY A 69 0.92 -20.82 7.53
C GLY A 69 0.81 -19.31 7.59
N LEU A 70 1.02 -18.71 8.77
CA LEU A 70 0.96 -17.28 8.95
C LEU A 70 2.20 -16.55 8.47
N SER A 71 3.35 -17.23 8.48
CA SER A 71 4.61 -16.63 8.11
C SER A 71 4.64 -16.17 6.65
N ALA A 72 3.79 -16.75 5.80
CA ALA A 72 3.61 -16.38 4.39
C ALA A 72 2.89 -15.04 4.20
N PHE A 73 1.98 -14.67 5.10
CA PHE A 73 1.26 -13.41 5.01
C PHE A 73 2.11 -12.22 5.44
N GLY A 74 2.01 -11.15 4.67
CA GLY A 74 2.66 -9.88 4.97
C GLY A 74 1.89 -8.71 4.37
N GLU A 75 2.41 -7.51 4.60
CA GLU A 75 1.87 -6.27 4.05
C GLU A 75 2.99 -5.28 3.77
N CYS A 76 2.61 -4.10 3.27
CA CYS A 76 3.54 -3.05 2.87
C CYS A 76 4.58 -2.74 3.97
N GLY A 77 5.84 -3.05 3.68
CA GLY A 77 6.98 -2.69 4.52
C GLY A 77 7.57 -1.32 4.26
N ASP A 78 6.98 -0.53 3.33
CA ASP A 78 7.40 0.85 3.16
C ASP A 78 7.01 1.63 4.41
N SER A 79 8.03 1.98 5.18
CA SER A 79 7.86 2.78 6.38
C SER A 79 7.08 4.08 6.11
N ARG A 80 7.20 4.67 4.91
CA ARG A 80 6.49 5.91 4.54
C ARG A 80 5.01 5.70 4.20
N CYS A 81 4.57 4.45 4.06
CA CYS A 81 3.18 4.13 3.83
C CYS A 81 2.33 4.75 4.95
N GLY A 82 1.26 5.47 4.58
CA GLY A 82 0.32 6.03 5.56
C GLY A 82 -0.21 4.92 6.48
N CYS A 83 -0.30 3.69 5.99
CA CYS A 83 -0.77 2.52 6.71
C CYS A 83 0.36 1.61 7.20
N TYR A 84 1.59 2.12 7.37
CA TYR A 84 2.71 1.33 7.88
C TYR A 84 2.47 0.91 9.33
N ARG A 85 2.19 -0.38 9.52
CA ARG A 85 1.63 -0.90 10.77
C ARG A 85 2.56 -0.80 11.96
N MET A 86 3.87 -0.86 11.77
CA MET A 86 4.81 -0.69 12.89
C MET A 86 4.70 0.69 13.54
N TRP A 87 4.23 1.70 12.80
CA TRP A 87 4.04 3.06 13.33
C TRP A 87 2.58 3.38 13.64
N ARG A 88 1.65 2.70 12.96
CA ARG A 88 0.22 2.93 13.08
C ARG A 88 -0.55 1.60 13.13
N PRO A 89 -0.35 0.81 14.20
CA PRO A 89 -0.89 -0.55 14.29
C PRO A 89 -2.41 -0.60 14.18
N GLU A 90 -3.10 0.48 14.56
CA GLU A 90 -4.55 0.58 14.59
C GLU A 90 -5.20 0.79 13.22
N VAL A 91 -4.48 1.26 12.21
CA VAL A 91 -5.07 1.78 10.95
C VAL A 91 -5.76 0.67 10.18
N ARG A 92 -5.04 -0.41 9.92
CA ARG A 92 -5.55 -1.57 9.19
C ARG A 92 -6.60 -2.30 10.01
N GLY A 93 -6.40 -2.46 11.32
CA GLY A 93 -7.43 -3.05 12.19
C GLY A 93 -8.74 -2.25 12.21
N ARG A 94 -8.67 -0.91 12.21
CA ARG A 94 -9.87 -0.05 12.06
C ARG A 94 -10.51 -0.19 10.69
N PHE A 95 -9.71 -0.28 9.62
CA PHE A 95 -10.21 -0.50 8.26
C PHE A 95 -10.91 -1.86 8.15
N CYS A 96 -10.28 -2.95 8.57
CA CYS A 96 -10.86 -4.30 8.48
C CYS A 96 -12.16 -4.43 9.27
N ARG A 97 -12.21 -3.88 10.49
CA ARG A 97 -13.46 -3.83 11.27
C ARG A 97 -14.57 -3.08 10.56
N TRP A 98 -14.23 -1.93 9.96
CA TRP A 98 -15.19 -1.14 9.21
C TRP A 98 -15.72 -1.87 7.98
N VAL A 99 -14.84 -2.56 7.22
CA VAL A 99 -15.27 -3.41 6.10
C VAL A 99 -16.25 -4.48 6.59
N GLY A 100 -15.93 -5.17 7.68
CA GLY A 100 -16.82 -6.16 8.29
C GLY A 100 -18.16 -5.58 8.74
N GLU A 101 -18.16 -4.47 9.47
CA GLU A 101 -19.37 -3.77 9.95
C GLU A 101 -20.26 -3.34 8.78
N ALA A 102 -19.69 -2.62 7.81
CA ALA A 102 -20.42 -2.13 6.65
C ALA A 102 -20.95 -3.26 5.75
N ALA A 103 -20.21 -4.38 5.68
CA ALA A 103 -20.67 -5.60 5.04
C ALA A 103 -21.90 -6.17 5.78
N ALA A 104 -21.81 -6.43 7.08
CA ALA A 104 -22.92 -7.01 7.85
C ALA A 104 -24.19 -6.13 7.83
N GLU A 105 -24.05 -4.81 7.91
CA GLU A 105 -25.18 -3.87 7.84
C GLU A 105 -25.76 -3.74 6.42
N GLY A 106 -24.91 -3.78 5.39
CA GLY A 106 -25.33 -3.58 4.00
C GLY A 106 -25.89 -4.83 3.34
N PHE A 107 -25.60 -6.01 3.90
CA PHE A 107 -25.83 -7.30 3.28
C PHE A 107 -26.92 -8.13 3.98
N GLU A 108 -27.97 -7.51 4.51
CA GLU A 108 -29.05 -8.20 5.27
C GLU A 108 -29.65 -9.43 4.55
N ALA A 109 -29.48 -9.56 3.23
CA ALA A 109 -29.93 -10.70 2.43
C ALA A 109 -28.83 -11.66 1.95
N LEU A 110 -27.53 -11.36 2.14
CA LEU A 110 -26.44 -12.19 1.62
C LEU A 110 -25.86 -13.07 2.71
N THR A 111 -25.83 -14.37 2.45
CA THR A 111 -25.18 -15.37 3.32
C THR A 111 -23.75 -15.68 2.88
N ALA A 112 -23.36 -15.22 1.69
CA ALA A 112 -22.09 -15.55 1.06
C ALA A 112 -21.41 -14.33 0.43
N VAL A 113 -20.08 -14.31 0.46
CA VAL A 113 -19.24 -13.22 0.00
C VAL A 113 -18.35 -13.68 -1.15
N ARG A 114 -18.44 -12.93 -2.26
CA ARG A 114 -17.41 -12.93 -3.31
C ARG A 114 -16.52 -11.73 -3.09
N TYR A 115 -15.30 -11.99 -2.65
CA TYR A 115 -14.34 -10.98 -2.23
C TYR A 115 -13.35 -10.67 -3.35
N VAL A 116 -13.29 -9.42 -3.78
CA VAL A 116 -12.28 -8.93 -4.72
C VAL A 116 -11.32 -8.01 -3.96
N THR A 117 -10.01 -8.20 -4.14
CA THR A 117 -8.99 -7.31 -3.58
C THR A 117 -7.98 -6.86 -4.61
N VAL A 118 -7.50 -5.64 -4.45
CA VAL A 118 -6.51 -4.98 -5.30
C VAL A 118 -5.42 -4.35 -4.46
N GLY A 119 -4.16 -4.74 -4.72
CA GLY A 119 -2.95 -4.06 -4.23
C GLY A 119 -2.32 -4.61 -2.95
N CYS A 120 -2.88 -5.67 -2.38
CA CYS A 120 -2.32 -6.31 -1.19
C CYS A 120 -1.57 -7.59 -1.56
N GLY A 121 -0.42 -7.43 -2.22
CA GLY A 121 0.35 -8.54 -2.77
C GLY A 121 0.80 -9.63 -1.79
N GLN A 122 0.82 -9.36 -0.48
CA GLN A 122 1.16 -10.36 0.55
C GLN A 122 -0.01 -10.69 1.49
N LEU A 123 -1.20 -10.16 1.21
CA LEU A 123 -2.51 -10.63 1.70
C LEU A 123 -2.73 -10.61 3.22
N LEU A 124 -1.86 -10.01 4.05
CA LEU A 124 -2.12 -9.94 5.48
C LEU A 124 -3.38 -9.12 5.78
N THR A 125 -3.53 -7.95 5.16
CA THR A 125 -4.74 -7.12 5.37
C THR A 125 -6.00 -7.83 4.85
N ASP A 126 -5.94 -8.53 3.71
CA ASP A 126 -7.07 -9.30 3.21
C ASP A 126 -7.47 -10.44 4.14
N LEU A 127 -6.49 -11.14 4.72
CA LEU A 127 -6.75 -12.16 5.72
C LEU A 127 -7.54 -11.56 6.89
N GLU A 128 -7.15 -10.38 7.41
CA GLU A 128 -7.88 -9.72 8.50
C GLU A 128 -9.32 -9.35 8.10
N VAL A 129 -9.51 -8.85 6.87
CA VAL A 129 -10.85 -8.52 6.34
C VAL A 129 -11.71 -9.78 6.25
N LEU A 130 -11.22 -10.84 5.60
CA LEU A 130 -11.94 -12.09 5.41
C LEU A 130 -12.31 -12.74 6.74
N LEU A 131 -11.39 -12.75 7.70
CA LEU A 131 -11.65 -13.22 9.06
C LEU A 131 -12.74 -12.40 9.77
N GLY A 132 -12.73 -11.07 9.58
CA GLY A 132 -13.75 -10.18 10.12
C GLY A 132 -15.14 -10.37 9.49
N LEU A 133 -15.19 -10.75 8.22
CA LEU A 133 -16.44 -11.13 7.52
C LEU A 133 -16.97 -12.46 8.05
N GLU A 134 -16.14 -13.49 8.19
CA GLU A 134 -16.55 -14.78 8.77
C GLU A 134 -17.02 -14.65 10.23
N GLU A 135 -16.38 -13.80 11.05
CA GLU A 135 -16.81 -13.53 12.43
C GLU A 135 -18.25 -12.98 12.48
N ARG A 136 -18.70 -12.33 11.41
CA ARG A 136 -20.05 -11.78 11.28
C ARG A 136 -21.03 -12.76 10.61
N GLY A 137 -20.63 -14.02 10.43
CA GLY A 137 -21.48 -15.08 9.89
C GLY A 137 -21.57 -15.11 8.37
N LEU A 138 -20.72 -14.36 7.66
CA LEU A 138 -20.68 -14.38 6.21
C LEU A 138 -19.77 -15.52 5.72
N ALA A 139 -20.31 -16.41 4.88
CA ALA A 139 -19.50 -17.46 4.26
C ALA A 139 -18.66 -16.88 3.11
N ILE A 140 -17.39 -17.28 2.99
CA ILE A 140 -16.58 -16.87 1.83
C ILE A 140 -16.85 -17.84 0.67
N GLU A 141 -17.46 -17.33 -0.40
CA GLU A 141 -17.76 -18.11 -1.61
C GLU A 141 -16.55 -18.21 -2.52
N SER A 142 -15.88 -17.08 -2.78
CA SER A 142 -14.68 -17.00 -3.62
C SER A 142 -13.85 -15.76 -3.29
N ILE A 143 -12.56 -15.84 -3.61
CA ILE A 143 -11.59 -14.77 -3.40
C ILE A 143 -10.92 -14.48 -4.74
N ILE A 144 -10.86 -13.21 -5.12
CA ILE A 144 -10.19 -12.73 -6.34
C ILE A 144 -9.14 -11.70 -5.92
N ALA A 145 -7.86 -12.03 -6.06
CA ALA A 145 -6.75 -11.19 -5.67
C ALA A 145 -6.04 -10.61 -6.89
N ILE A 146 -5.81 -9.30 -6.90
CA ILE A 146 -5.22 -8.59 -8.03
C ILE A 146 -4.00 -7.79 -7.55
N ASP A 147 -2.80 -8.18 -7.98
CA ASP A 147 -1.58 -7.47 -7.63
C ASP A 147 -0.48 -7.67 -8.67
N LYS A 148 0.32 -6.62 -8.90
CA LYS A 148 1.50 -6.69 -9.77
C LYS A 148 2.61 -7.56 -9.19
N SER A 149 2.61 -7.87 -7.89
CA SER A 149 3.57 -8.77 -7.25
C SER A 149 3.41 -10.23 -7.68
N TYR A 150 2.26 -10.62 -8.23
CA TYR A 150 2.01 -12.03 -8.57
C TYR A 150 2.70 -12.50 -9.86
N THR A 151 3.40 -11.63 -10.59
CA THR A 151 4.18 -12.02 -11.78
C THR A 151 5.58 -12.51 -11.40
N GLU A 152 5.94 -13.72 -11.83
CA GLU A 152 7.31 -14.26 -11.74
C GLU A 152 8.25 -13.63 -12.77
N LEU A 153 7.70 -13.20 -13.91
CA LEU A 153 8.48 -12.65 -15.01
C LEU A 153 8.84 -11.19 -14.73
N PRO A 154 10.12 -10.81 -14.92
CA PRO A 154 10.50 -9.42 -15.08
C PRO A 154 9.61 -8.79 -16.15
N THR A 155 8.93 -7.69 -15.84
CA THR A 155 8.09 -6.99 -16.82
C THR A 155 8.91 -6.28 -17.90
N ASP A 156 10.24 -6.30 -17.78
CA ASP A 156 11.21 -5.93 -18.80
C ASP A 156 12.54 -6.68 -18.58
N LEU A 157 13.33 -6.84 -19.65
CA LEU A 157 14.65 -7.51 -19.64
C LEU A 157 15.68 -6.82 -18.72
N TRP A 158 15.35 -5.66 -18.14
CA TRP A 158 16.28 -4.81 -17.38
C TRP A 158 15.92 -4.69 -15.89
N SER A 159 14.74 -5.15 -15.47
CA SER A 159 14.37 -5.25 -14.06
C SER A 159 14.87 -6.58 -13.51
N SER A 160 15.53 -6.52 -12.36
CA SER A 160 15.72 -7.73 -11.57
C SER A 160 14.35 -8.34 -11.29
N PRO A 161 14.23 -9.69 -11.31
CA PRO A 161 13.00 -10.37 -10.87
C PRO A 161 12.51 -9.73 -9.59
N ARG A 162 11.20 -9.46 -9.52
CA ARG A 162 10.57 -8.95 -8.30
C ARG A 162 10.90 -9.92 -7.16
N LYS A 163 11.76 -9.48 -6.24
CA LYS A 163 12.29 -10.32 -5.14
C LYS A 163 11.15 -10.89 -4.27
N ASP A 164 9.99 -10.27 -4.32
CA ASP A 164 8.78 -10.56 -3.56
C ASP A 164 7.80 -11.52 -4.27
N ALA A 165 7.97 -11.82 -5.57
CA ALA A 165 7.01 -12.66 -6.30
C ALA A 165 6.81 -14.07 -5.71
N PRO A 166 7.87 -14.80 -5.29
CA PRO A 166 7.71 -16.10 -4.63
C PRO A 166 6.90 -16.00 -3.33
N GLU A 167 7.14 -14.95 -2.53
CA GLU A 167 6.44 -14.74 -1.26
C GLU A 167 4.96 -14.41 -1.48
N ALA A 168 4.63 -13.66 -2.52
CA ALA A 168 3.26 -13.33 -2.90
C ALA A 168 2.47 -14.56 -3.36
N LEU A 169 3.10 -15.44 -4.16
CA LEU A 169 2.51 -16.70 -4.60
C LEU A 169 2.34 -17.69 -3.44
N GLU A 170 3.30 -17.74 -2.52
CA GLU A 170 3.20 -18.50 -1.28
C GLU A 170 2.01 -18.01 -0.43
N ALA A 171 1.86 -16.69 -0.24
CA ALA A 171 0.72 -16.11 0.48
C ALA A 171 -0.63 -16.51 -0.16
N LEU A 172 -0.75 -16.49 -1.50
CA LEU A 172 -1.95 -16.96 -2.21
C LEU A 172 -2.25 -18.44 -1.94
N GLN A 173 -1.20 -19.28 -1.92
CA GLN A 173 -1.34 -20.71 -1.65
C GLN A 173 -1.81 -20.99 -0.22
N HIS A 174 -1.31 -20.23 0.75
CA HIS A 174 -1.74 -20.30 2.14
C HIS A 174 -3.16 -19.75 2.32
N LEU A 175 -3.53 -18.67 1.63
CA LEU A 175 -4.90 -18.13 1.63
C LEU A 175 -5.89 -19.18 1.11
N ALA A 176 -5.56 -19.84 0.01
CA ALA A 176 -6.39 -20.90 -0.58
C ALA A 176 -6.52 -22.14 0.32
N SER A 177 -5.49 -22.43 1.13
CA SER A 177 -5.57 -23.49 2.13
C SER A 177 -6.50 -23.08 3.28
N PHE A 178 -6.39 -21.83 3.72
CA PHE A 178 -7.12 -21.30 4.87
C PHE A 178 -8.63 -21.28 4.63
N PHE A 179 -9.06 -20.80 3.46
CA PHE A 179 -10.47 -20.62 3.12
C PHE A 179 -11.06 -21.75 2.26
N ALA A 180 -10.40 -22.92 2.19
CA ALA A 180 -10.96 -24.08 1.49
C ALA A 180 -12.37 -24.43 2.05
N PRO A 181 -13.37 -24.71 1.19
CA PRO A 181 -13.26 -25.00 -0.24
C PRO A 181 -13.35 -23.79 -1.20
N ALA A 182 -13.42 -22.56 -0.69
CA ALA A 182 -13.55 -21.36 -1.53
C ALA A 182 -12.35 -21.25 -2.50
N PRO A 183 -12.57 -21.10 -3.82
CA PRO A 183 -11.48 -20.92 -4.76
C PRO A 183 -10.84 -19.53 -4.59
N VAL A 184 -9.52 -19.48 -4.72
CA VAL A 184 -8.75 -18.23 -4.81
C VAL A 184 -8.27 -18.07 -6.24
N HIS A 185 -8.70 -16.99 -6.89
CA HIS A 185 -8.25 -16.59 -8.23
C HIS A 185 -7.29 -15.43 -8.11
N ALA A 186 -6.17 -15.47 -8.81
CA ALA A 186 -5.19 -14.39 -8.82
C ALA A 186 -5.04 -13.80 -10.22
N PHE A 187 -4.76 -12.50 -10.27
CA PHE A 187 -4.51 -11.72 -11.47
C PHE A 187 -3.32 -10.79 -11.26
N HIS A 188 -2.42 -10.71 -12.22
CA HIS A 188 -1.23 -9.85 -12.11
C HIS A 188 -1.50 -8.36 -12.44
N SER A 189 -2.71 -8.03 -12.93
CA SER A 189 -3.08 -6.67 -13.30
C SER A 189 -4.60 -6.47 -13.36
N LEU A 190 -5.05 -5.21 -13.19
CA LEU A 190 -6.45 -4.83 -13.41
C LEU A 190 -6.93 -5.13 -14.83
N ALA A 191 -6.09 -4.92 -15.84
CA ALA A 191 -6.44 -5.19 -17.24
C ALA A 191 -6.74 -6.68 -17.46
N SER A 192 -5.90 -7.58 -16.92
CA SER A 192 -6.14 -9.03 -17.00
C SER A 192 -7.42 -9.46 -16.29
N TYR A 193 -7.73 -8.83 -15.15
CA TYR A 193 -8.98 -9.08 -14.44
C TYR A 193 -10.20 -8.60 -15.23
N GLN A 194 -10.13 -7.38 -15.80
CA GLN A 194 -11.20 -6.83 -16.62
C GLN A 194 -11.52 -7.71 -17.84
N GLN A 195 -10.49 -8.24 -18.49
CA GLN A 195 -10.66 -9.16 -19.60
C GLN A 195 -11.39 -10.45 -19.15
N ALA A 196 -10.96 -11.04 -18.03
CA ALA A 196 -11.60 -12.23 -17.49
C ALA A 196 -13.04 -11.97 -17.03
N LEU A 197 -13.31 -10.81 -16.43
CA LEU A 197 -14.65 -10.37 -16.04
C LEU A 197 -15.60 -10.31 -17.25
N THR A 198 -15.14 -9.79 -18.39
CA THR A 198 -15.92 -9.78 -19.64
C THR A 198 -16.15 -11.19 -20.20
N GLN A 199 -15.14 -12.06 -20.12
CA GLN A 199 -15.20 -13.41 -20.68
C GLN A 199 -16.04 -14.37 -19.82
N GLN A 200 -15.98 -14.25 -18.49
CA GLN A 200 -16.60 -15.16 -17.52
C GLN A 200 -17.24 -14.38 -16.36
N PRO A 201 -18.27 -13.56 -16.62
CA PRO A 201 -18.86 -12.67 -15.62
C PRO A 201 -19.48 -13.40 -14.42
N HIS A 202 -19.93 -14.65 -14.61
CA HIS A 202 -20.49 -15.47 -13.54
C HIS A 202 -19.45 -15.94 -12.50
N VAL A 203 -18.18 -16.05 -12.91
CA VAL A 203 -17.06 -16.46 -12.04
C VAL A 203 -16.42 -15.24 -11.38
N TYR A 204 -16.12 -14.21 -12.18
CA TYR A 204 -15.27 -13.10 -11.77
C TYR A 204 -16.03 -11.82 -11.42
N GLY A 205 -17.32 -11.76 -11.74
CA GLY A 205 -18.20 -10.64 -11.43
C GLY A 205 -19.16 -10.93 -10.29
N SER A 206 -20.11 -10.02 -10.09
CA SER A 206 -21.09 -10.07 -9.00
C SER A 206 -20.42 -10.15 -7.62
N ALA A 207 -19.29 -9.48 -7.44
CA ALA A 207 -18.63 -9.36 -6.16
C ALA A 207 -19.56 -8.66 -5.16
N THR A 208 -19.58 -9.12 -3.91
CA THR A 208 -20.33 -8.43 -2.85
C THR A 208 -19.43 -7.48 -2.08
N THR A 209 -18.14 -7.79 -2.02
CA THR A 209 -17.13 -6.97 -1.36
C THR A 209 -15.95 -6.74 -2.29
N TYR A 210 -15.56 -5.49 -2.48
CA TYR A 210 -14.37 -5.09 -3.22
C TYR A 210 -13.45 -4.27 -2.30
N VAL A 211 -12.17 -4.59 -2.23
CA VAL A 211 -11.20 -3.89 -1.39
C VAL A 211 -10.02 -3.41 -2.23
N HIS A 212 -9.75 -2.11 -2.18
CA HIS A 212 -8.53 -1.52 -2.68
C HIS A 212 -7.62 -1.21 -1.49
N CYS A 213 -6.55 -1.98 -1.33
CA CYS A 213 -5.59 -1.83 -0.25
C CYS A 213 -4.19 -1.68 -0.84
N ASP A 214 -3.43 -0.68 -0.40
CA ASP A 214 -2.00 -0.49 -0.76
C ASP A 214 -1.64 -0.37 -2.25
N ALA A 215 -2.61 -0.32 -3.16
CA ALA A 215 -2.33 -0.18 -4.60
C ALA A 215 -2.02 1.28 -4.98
N GLY A 216 -0.83 1.76 -4.61
CA GLY A 216 -0.39 3.14 -4.88
C GLY A 216 -0.21 3.48 -6.37
N ASP A 217 -0.16 2.48 -7.24
CA ASP A 217 -0.09 2.67 -8.70
C ASP A 217 -1.48 2.68 -9.38
N ILE A 218 -2.57 2.56 -8.63
CA ILE A 218 -3.94 2.53 -9.17
C ILE A 218 -4.67 3.77 -8.68
N SER A 219 -5.13 4.60 -9.63
CA SER A 219 -5.86 5.81 -9.29
C SER A 219 -7.22 5.50 -8.66
N SER A 220 -7.78 6.44 -7.88
CA SER A 220 -9.15 6.31 -7.37
C SER A 220 -10.17 6.12 -8.50
N ALA A 221 -9.96 6.77 -9.65
CA ALA A 221 -10.85 6.67 -10.80
C ALA A 221 -10.83 5.25 -11.42
N GLU A 222 -9.64 4.67 -11.61
CA GLU A 222 -9.49 3.31 -12.12
C GLU A 222 -10.06 2.28 -11.15
N SER A 223 -9.78 2.41 -9.85
CA SER A 223 -10.34 1.53 -8.82
C SER A 223 -11.86 1.61 -8.78
N ARG A 224 -12.44 2.83 -8.81
CA ARG A 224 -13.88 3.04 -8.83
C ARG A 224 -14.53 2.45 -10.08
N ALA A 225 -13.93 2.64 -11.25
CA ALA A 225 -14.41 2.04 -12.49
C ALA A 225 -14.41 0.50 -12.40
N MET A 226 -13.36 -0.09 -11.82
CA MET A 226 -13.29 -1.54 -11.63
C MET A 226 -14.33 -2.04 -10.63
N ALA A 227 -14.49 -1.36 -9.50
CA ALA A 227 -15.51 -1.69 -8.50
C ALA A 227 -16.91 -1.67 -9.12
N ALA A 228 -17.22 -0.68 -9.97
CA ALA A 228 -18.51 -0.56 -10.64
C ALA A 228 -18.79 -1.73 -11.60
N ALA A 229 -17.73 -2.26 -12.25
CA ALA A 229 -17.84 -3.40 -13.15
C ALA A 229 -17.94 -4.73 -12.40
N ALA A 230 -17.23 -4.87 -11.27
CA ALA A 230 -17.12 -6.12 -10.54
C ALA A 230 -18.28 -6.38 -9.57
N LEU A 231 -18.83 -5.34 -8.94
CA LEU A 231 -19.79 -5.48 -7.84
C LEU A 231 -21.20 -5.85 -8.33
N ALA A 232 -21.85 -6.74 -7.58
CA ALA A 232 -23.30 -6.95 -7.65
C ALA A 232 -24.05 -5.75 -7.08
N VAL A 233 -25.32 -5.57 -7.48
CA VAL A 233 -26.20 -4.59 -6.84
C VAL A 233 -26.31 -4.91 -5.34
N GLY A 234 -26.11 -3.89 -4.50
CA GLY A 234 -26.03 -4.01 -3.04
C GLY A 234 -24.62 -4.24 -2.51
N GLY A 235 -23.67 -4.68 -3.36
CA GLY A 235 -22.28 -4.85 -3.01
C GLY A 235 -21.59 -3.54 -2.60
N ALA A 236 -20.50 -3.65 -1.84
CA ALA A 236 -19.74 -2.51 -1.34
C ALA A 236 -18.26 -2.60 -1.72
N ALA A 237 -17.69 -1.46 -2.07
CA ALA A 237 -16.28 -1.29 -2.33
C ALA A 237 -15.65 -0.41 -1.25
N PHE A 238 -14.47 -0.77 -0.79
CA PHE A 238 -13.74 -0.10 0.28
C PHE A 238 -12.34 0.22 -0.21
N LYS A 239 -11.85 1.41 0.09
CA LYS A 239 -10.49 1.83 -0.22
C LYS A 239 -9.76 2.16 1.06
N LEU A 240 -8.57 1.59 1.24
CA LEU A 240 -7.61 2.02 2.24
C LEU A 240 -6.57 2.90 1.53
N ASP A 241 -6.68 4.22 1.69
CA ASP A 241 -5.67 5.12 1.16
C ASP A 241 -4.39 5.05 2.00
N ASN A 242 -3.31 4.68 1.32
CA ASN A 242 -1.98 4.64 1.88
C ASN A 242 -1.20 5.94 1.72
N LEU A 243 -1.88 7.06 1.37
CA LEU A 243 -1.26 8.36 1.11
C LEU A 243 -0.25 8.67 2.20
N GLY A 244 1.03 8.54 1.83
CA GLY A 244 2.15 8.65 2.74
C GLY A 244 2.11 10.01 3.41
N VAL A 245 2.17 10.00 4.74
CA VAL A 245 2.40 11.23 5.47
C VAL A 245 3.90 11.46 5.42
N GLY A 246 4.38 12.26 4.46
CA GLY A 246 5.77 12.72 4.34
C GLY A 246 6.14 13.65 5.50
N GLY A 247 6.14 13.12 6.73
CA GLY A 247 6.38 13.88 7.94
C GLY A 247 7.42 13.22 8.84
N ASP A 248 8.66 13.69 8.72
CA ASP A 248 9.66 13.94 9.77
C ASP A 248 9.76 12.90 10.91
N ARG A 249 10.85 12.11 10.84
CA ARG A 249 11.17 10.89 11.61
C ARG A 249 11.83 11.14 12.98
N SER A 250 11.28 12.01 13.82
CA SER A 250 11.68 11.97 15.24
C SER A 250 10.99 10.82 15.97
N ASN A 251 11.79 9.81 16.34
CA ASN A 251 11.44 8.61 17.10
C ASN A 251 10.65 8.96 18.40
N PRO A 252 9.58 8.24 18.76
CA PRO A 252 8.88 8.46 20.03
C PRO A 252 9.62 7.89 21.26
N SER A 253 10.79 7.29 21.09
CA SER A 253 11.50 6.59 22.19
C SER A 253 12.34 7.49 23.08
N ASP A 254 12.43 8.80 22.83
CA ASP A 254 13.04 9.76 23.77
C ASP A 254 12.01 10.25 24.80
N HIS A 255 11.55 9.32 25.63
CA HIS A 255 10.98 9.65 26.94
C HIS A 255 12.11 9.79 27.96
N GLY A 256 13.05 10.69 27.68
CA GLY A 256 13.92 11.26 28.70
C GLY A 256 13.14 12.38 29.39
N GLU A 257 12.64 12.12 30.59
CA GLU A 257 12.16 13.17 31.49
C GLU A 257 13.33 14.10 31.83
N GLY A 258 13.47 15.17 31.05
CA GLY A 258 14.47 16.21 31.26
C GLY A 258 13.85 17.56 30.88
N GLU A 259 13.83 18.47 31.84
CA GLU A 259 13.20 19.78 31.79
C GLU A 259 13.47 20.53 30.47
N SER A 260 12.38 20.92 29.79
CA SER A 260 12.47 21.71 28.55
C SER A 260 12.76 23.19 28.84
N PRO A 261 13.71 23.84 28.14
CA PRO A 261 13.82 25.29 28.15
C PRO A 261 12.68 25.93 27.31
N PRO A 262 12.34 27.22 27.54
CA PRO A 262 11.23 27.86 26.86
C PRO A 262 11.64 28.38 25.47
N VAL A 263 10.65 28.48 24.58
CA VAL A 263 10.63 29.19 23.27
C VAL A 263 10.94 28.40 21.98
N ALA A 264 11.64 27.26 21.98
CA ALA A 264 11.92 26.51 20.72
C ALA A 264 10.79 25.57 20.22
N ASN A 265 9.67 25.44 20.95
CA ASN A 265 8.74 24.31 20.80
C ASN A 265 7.50 24.51 19.91
N ALA A 266 7.39 25.63 19.19
CA ALA A 266 6.26 25.85 18.28
C ALA A 266 6.25 24.87 17.09
N GLY A 267 7.43 24.53 16.55
CA GLY A 267 7.60 23.54 15.49
C GLY A 267 7.20 22.13 15.94
N ALA A 268 7.71 21.69 17.09
CA ALA A 268 7.41 20.37 17.65
C ALA A 268 5.91 20.21 18.04
N ARG A 269 5.28 21.25 18.60
CA ARG A 269 3.84 21.24 18.89
C ARG A 269 2.99 21.21 17.62
N ARG A 270 3.39 21.94 16.57
CA ARG A 270 2.71 21.94 15.27
C ARG A 270 2.88 20.59 14.55
N ALA A 271 4.07 19.99 14.59
CA ALA A 271 4.32 18.64 14.09
C ALA A 271 3.52 17.58 14.86
N LYS A 272 3.44 17.68 16.19
CA LYS A 272 2.61 16.79 17.03
C LYS A 272 1.11 16.94 16.72
N TYR A 273 0.63 18.16 16.51
CA TYR A 273 -0.75 18.44 16.12
C TYR A 273 -1.08 17.93 14.70
N LEU A 274 -0.18 18.16 13.73
CA LEU A 274 -0.28 17.59 12.39
C LEU A 274 -0.26 16.05 12.44
N ARG A 275 0.60 15.43 13.25
CA ARG A 275 0.62 13.97 13.47
C ARG A 275 -0.69 13.46 14.04
N ALA A 276 -1.30 14.17 15.00
CA ALA A 276 -2.60 13.78 15.57
C ALA A 276 -3.73 13.91 14.54
N GLN A 277 -3.77 15.00 13.77
CA GLN A 277 -4.74 15.16 12.67
C GLN A 277 -4.53 14.12 11.56
N LEU A 278 -3.28 13.73 11.30
CA LEU A 278 -2.92 12.75 10.27
C LEU A 278 -3.08 11.29 10.71
N ARG A 279 -3.16 11.02 12.01
CA ARG A 279 -3.51 9.69 12.57
C ARG A 279 -4.98 9.36 12.39
N ASP A 280 -5.84 10.38 12.38
CA ASP A 280 -7.27 10.23 12.10
C ASP A 280 -7.63 10.48 10.61
N SER A 281 -6.64 10.83 9.77
CA SER A 281 -6.84 11.13 8.34
C SER A 281 -6.60 9.95 7.40
N HIS A 282 -6.66 8.71 7.89
CA HIS A 282 -6.73 7.56 6.99
C HIS A 282 -8.07 7.63 6.30
N SER A 283 -8.05 8.15 5.07
CA SER A 283 -9.25 8.21 4.25
C SER A 283 -9.56 6.80 3.83
N THR A 284 -10.63 6.30 4.43
CA THR A 284 -11.25 5.10 3.96
C THR A 284 -12.42 5.55 3.09
N GLU A 285 -12.38 5.27 1.78
CA GLU A 285 -13.53 5.53 0.90
C GLU A 285 -14.42 4.29 0.90
N CYS A 286 -15.74 4.48 0.88
CA CYS A 286 -16.69 3.40 0.69
C CYS A 286 -17.65 3.81 -0.43
N TRP A 287 -17.90 2.87 -1.32
CA TRP A 287 -18.90 3.00 -2.37
C TRP A 287 -19.85 1.82 -2.29
N ARG A 288 -21.12 2.04 -2.59
CA ARG A 288 -22.13 0.98 -2.69
C ARG A 288 -22.69 0.94 -4.10
N GLN A 289 -22.79 -0.26 -4.65
CA GLN A 289 -23.35 -0.49 -5.96
C GLN A 289 -24.89 -0.41 -5.88
N ARG A 290 -25.46 0.56 -6.56
CA ARG A 290 -26.91 0.69 -6.80
C ARG A 290 -27.26 0.25 -8.22
N PRO A 291 -28.55 0.08 -8.55
CA PRO A 291 -28.99 -0.18 -9.92
C PRO A 291 -28.49 0.86 -10.94
N HIS A 292 -28.32 2.12 -10.51
CA HIS A 292 -27.85 3.24 -11.35
C HIS A 292 -26.35 3.56 -11.23
N GLY A 293 -25.57 2.73 -10.51
CA GLY A 293 -24.12 2.88 -10.39
C GLY A 293 -23.60 3.00 -8.95
N LEU A 294 -22.32 3.36 -8.81
CA LEU A 294 -21.66 3.50 -7.51
C LEU A 294 -21.99 4.82 -6.82
N GLU A 295 -22.57 4.72 -5.63
CA GLU A 295 -22.79 5.83 -4.72
C GLU A 295 -21.75 5.83 -3.60
N THR A 296 -21.25 7.00 -3.21
CA THR A 296 -20.41 7.12 -2.02
C THR A 296 -21.26 6.88 -0.77
N VAL A 297 -20.75 6.06 0.14
CA VAL A 297 -21.38 5.80 1.43
C VAL A 297 -20.62 6.59 2.50
N ASP A 298 -21.37 7.31 3.34
CA ASP A 298 -20.81 7.97 4.51
C ASP A 298 -20.28 6.93 5.49
N ASP A 299 -19.18 7.24 6.20
CA ASP A 299 -18.75 6.37 7.30
C ASP A 299 -19.89 6.37 8.34
N PRO A 300 -20.55 5.22 8.61
CA PRO A 300 -21.71 5.14 9.50
C PRO A 300 -21.36 5.58 10.93
N ARG A 301 -20.06 5.65 11.27
CA ARG A 301 -19.60 6.21 12.55
C ARG A 301 -19.73 7.74 12.63
N GLY A 302 -20.25 8.39 11.58
CA GLY A 302 -20.69 9.78 11.58
C GLY A 302 -19.60 10.82 11.85
N ARG A 303 -18.32 10.44 11.74
CA ARG A 303 -17.22 11.30 12.21
C ARG A 303 -16.86 12.41 11.26
N GLU A 304 -17.17 12.27 9.96
CA GLU A 304 -16.91 13.33 8.98
C GLU A 304 -17.61 13.12 7.63
N ALA A 305 -18.22 14.20 7.11
CA ALA A 305 -18.76 14.26 5.75
C ALA A 305 -17.66 14.04 4.68
N PRO A 306 -17.95 13.37 3.55
CA PRO A 306 -16.97 13.11 2.48
C PRO A 306 -16.26 14.37 1.98
N SER A 307 -16.98 15.49 1.90
CA SER A 307 -16.42 16.79 1.48
C SER A 307 -15.37 17.33 2.45
N ALA A 308 -15.61 17.21 3.77
CA ALA A 308 -14.65 17.62 4.78
C ALA A 308 -13.42 16.69 4.78
N ARG A 309 -13.60 15.38 4.51
CA ARG A 309 -12.51 14.41 4.35
C ARG A 309 -11.60 14.74 3.18
N LEU A 310 -12.18 14.99 2.00
CA LEU A 310 -11.46 15.43 0.80
C LEU A 310 -10.73 16.76 1.05
N ALA A 311 -11.38 17.70 1.75
CA ALA A 311 -10.75 18.97 2.12
C ALA A 311 -9.56 18.76 3.07
N ARG A 312 -9.63 17.82 4.02
CA ARG A 312 -8.51 17.46 4.90
C ARG A 312 -7.37 16.79 4.15
N GLN A 313 -7.65 15.87 3.21
CA GLN A 313 -6.61 15.27 2.36
C GLN A 313 -5.90 16.33 1.54
N GLU A 314 -6.65 17.22 0.90
CA GLU A 314 -6.08 18.31 0.10
C GLU A 314 -5.31 19.28 0.99
N HIS A 315 -5.80 19.59 2.20
CA HIS A 315 -5.07 20.38 3.19
C HIS A 315 -3.78 19.69 3.65
N ALA A 316 -3.80 18.39 3.93
CA ALA A 316 -2.62 17.60 4.29
C ALA A 316 -1.60 17.60 3.15
N ARG A 317 -2.05 17.38 1.91
CA ARG A 317 -1.22 17.45 0.70
C ARG A 317 -0.57 18.82 0.55
N ARG A 318 -1.35 19.90 0.68
CA ARG A 318 -0.84 21.29 0.68
C ARG A 318 0.12 21.56 1.83
N ALA A 319 -0.13 21.02 3.00
CA ALA A 319 0.75 21.18 4.17
C ALA A 319 2.10 20.48 3.95
N LEU A 320 2.11 19.28 3.35
CA LEU A 320 3.33 18.58 2.94
C LEU A 320 4.10 19.38 1.89
N GLU A 321 3.42 19.89 0.85
CA GLU A 321 4.03 20.76 -0.17
C GLU A 321 4.63 22.03 0.45
N ALA A 322 3.90 22.68 1.35
CA ALA A 322 4.36 23.85 2.08
C ALA A 322 5.55 23.52 2.99
N ASN A 323 5.56 22.33 3.60
CA ASN A 323 6.66 21.87 4.45
C ASN A 323 7.93 21.64 3.62
N ALA A 324 7.86 20.93 2.48
CA ALA A 324 9.02 20.74 1.60
C ALA A 324 9.64 22.08 1.15
N ARG A 325 8.81 23.06 0.74
CA ARG A 325 9.27 24.42 0.42
C ARG A 325 9.87 25.16 1.62
N THR A 326 9.23 25.05 2.78
CA THR A 326 9.70 25.71 4.00
C THR A 326 11.04 25.14 4.47
N ARG A 327 11.21 23.82 4.42
CA ARG A 327 12.48 23.15 4.74
C ARG A 327 13.58 23.53 3.76
N ALA A 328 13.27 23.52 2.46
CA ALA A 328 14.20 23.99 1.44
C ALA A 328 14.69 25.42 1.74
N ALA A 329 13.75 26.34 2.01
CA ALA A 329 14.08 27.72 2.36
C ALA A 329 14.89 27.85 3.66
N LEU A 330 14.49 27.14 4.71
CA LEU A 330 15.13 27.21 6.03
C LEU A 330 16.56 26.69 6.01
N LEU A 331 16.81 25.62 5.25
CA LEU A 331 18.09 24.94 5.19
C LEU A 331 18.99 25.45 4.05
N GLY A 332 18.53 26.45 3.28
CA GLY A 332 19.24 26.93 2.09
C GLY A 332 19.39 25.86 1.00
N LEU A 333 18.48 24.88 0.96
CA LEU A 333 18.47 23.80 -0.02
C LEU A 333 17.62 24.19 -1.23
N ARG A 334 17.90 23.55 -2.36
CA ARG A 334 17.11 23.70 -3.59
C ARG A 334 15.99 22.67 -3.59
N LEU A 335 14.82 23.03 -4.12
CA LEU A 335 13.70 22.10 -4.25
C LEU A 335 13.55 21.71 -5.72
N PHE A 336 13.61 20.43 -6.03
CA PHE A 336 13.34 19.93 -7.38
C PHE A 336 12.04 19.11 -7.38
N LYS A 337 11.40 19.04 -8.55
CA LYS A 337 10.28 18.15 -8.84
C LYS A 337 10.71 17.14 -9.89
N VAL A 338 10.39 15.86 -9.70
CA VAL A 338 10.53 14.88 -10.77
C VAL A 338 9.44 15.13 -11.81
N VAL A 339 9.85 15.46 -13.04
CA VAL A 339 8.95 15.76 -14.16
C VAL A 339 8.97 14.70 -15.25
N PHE A 340 9.90 13.74 -15.15
CA PHE A 340 9.97 12.63 -16.08
C PHE A 340 8.68 11.79 -16.05
N ALA A 341 7.99 11.67 -17.19
CA ALA A 341 6.74 10.92 -17.31
C ALA A 341 6.92 9.38 -17.35
N GLY A 342 8.17 8.89 -17.33
CA GLY A 342 8.47 7.46 -17.29
C GLY A 342 8.26 6.83 -15.91
N ARG A 343 8.83 5.63 -15.71
CA ARG A 343 8.63 4.85 -14.48
C ARG A 343 9.30 5.42 -13.22
N GLY A 344 10.13 6.45 -13.40
CA GLY A 344 10.86 7.13 -12.33
C GLY A 344 12.29 7.47 -12.74
N VAL A 345 12.96 8.25 -11.92
CA VAL A 345 14.35 8.70 -12.10
C VAL A 345 15.21 7.99 -11.06
N ALA A 346 16.26 7.29 -11.53
CA ALA A 346 17.16 6.54 -10.67
C ALA A 346 18.00 7.47 -9.78
N VAL A 347 18.11 7.10 -8.51
CA VAL A 347 19.06 7.66 -7.54
C VAL A 347 20.27 6.76 -7.49
N ARG A 348 21.47 7.35 -7.52
CA ARG A 348 22.75 6.63 -7.65
C ARG A 348 23.74 7.03 -6.56
N GLU A 349 24.67 6.13 -6.27
CA GLU A 349 25.77 6.36 -5.30
C GLU A 349 26.79 7.43 -5.76
N GLY A 350 26.68 7.90 -7.00
CA GLY A 350 27.58 8.92 -7.57
C GLY A 350 26.98 9.58 -8.82
N PRO A 351 27.50 10.74 -9.25
CA PRO A 351 26.98 11.51 -10.37
C PRO A 351 27.45 10.94 -11.72
N THR A 352 27.17 9.67 -11.98
CA THR A 352 27.48 9.00 -13.25
C THR A 352 26.42 7.95 -13.58
N ARG A 353 26.16 7.76 -14.88
CA ARG A 353 25.20 6.77 -15.39
C ARG A 353 25.61 5.32 -15.07
N THR A 354 26.88 5.08 -14.76
CA THR A 354 27.42 3.76 -14.41
C THR A 354 27.43 3.49 -12.90
N ALA A 355 27.17 4.49 -12.06
CA ALA A 355 27.13 4.31 -10.61
C ALA A 355 25.96 3.41 -10.22
N LYS A 356 26.14 2.64 -9.13
CA LYS A 356 25.11 1.75 -8.61
C LYS A 356 23.83 2.52 -8.30
N VAL A 357 22.71 2.00 -8.79
CA VAL A 357 21.38 2.53 -8.47
C VAL A 357 21.03 2.10 -7.05
N ILE A 358 20.70 3.07 -6.21
CA ILE A 358 20.33 2.89 -4.79
C ILE A 358 18.88 3.25 -4.50
N GLY A 359 18.16 3.81 -5.47
CA GLY A 359 16.75 4.14 -5.33
C GLY A 359 16.15 4.71 -6.61
N VAL A 360 14.87 5.09 -6.55
CA VAL A 360 14.13 5.69 -7.66
C VAL A 360 13.10 6.67 -7.08
N HIS A 361 12.97 7.85 -7.68
CA HIS A 361 11.85 8.77 -7.43
C HIS A 361 10.87 8.78 -8.60
N LYS A 362 9.57 8.89 -8.30
CA LYS A 362 8.49 8.89 -9.31
C LYS A 362 8.12 10.30 -9.72
N THR A 363 7.43 10.43 -10.85
CA THR A 363 6.88 11.71 -11.33
C THR A 363 6.05 12.38 -10.24
N GLY A 364 6.28 13.65 -10.00
CA GLY A 364 5.59 14.41 -8.96
C GLY A 364 6.37 14.56 -7.67
N ASP A 365 7.27 13.62 -7.36
CA ASP A 365 8.10 13.64 -6.15
C ASP A 365 8.86 14.96 -6.03
N LYS A 366 8.97 15.43 -4.80
CA LYS A 366 9.72 16.63 -4.45
C LYS A 366 10.97 16.19 -3.72
N ILE A 367 12.11 16.69 -4.17
CA ILE A 367 13.41 16.30 -3.63
C ILE A 367 14.16 17.54 -3.15
N LEU A 368 14.79 17.42 -1.99
CA LEU A 368 15.66 18.46 -1.45
C LEU A 368 17.07 18.23 -1.97
N VAL A 369 17.62 19.21 -2.68
CA VAL A 369 18.91 19.14 -3.35
C VAL A 369 19.90 20.06 -2.64
N LYS A 370 20.99 19.46 -2.18
CA LYS A 370 22.10 20.15 -1.49
C LYS A 370 23.05 20.83 -2.48
N GLU A 371 23.30 20.17 -3.62
CA GLU A 371 24.28 20.62 -4.61
C GLU A 371 23.86 20.18 -6.01
N VAL A 372 24.23 20.94 -7.04
CA VAL A 372 24.14 20.49 -8.43
C VAL A 372 25.53 20.50 -9.04
N ARG A 373 25.95 19.37 -9.62
CA ARG A 373 27.26 19.18 -10.23
C ARG A 373 27.12 18.44 -11.57
N CYS A 374 27.57 19.08 -12.65
CA CYS A 374 27.64 18.49 -13.99
C CYS A 374 26.32 17.84 -14.46
N GLY A 375 25.18 18.50 -14.22
CA GLY A 375 23.86 17.96 -14.58
C GLY A 375 23.29 16.93 -13.60
N TRP A 376 23.94 16.70 -12.45
CA TRP A 376 23.45 15.83 -11.38
C TRP A 376 23.07 16.63 -10.14
N ALA A 377 21.95 16.29 -9.52
CA ALA A 377 21.47 16.84 -8.25
C ALA A 377 21.90 15.91 -7.10
N LYS A 378 22.68 16.42 -6.15
CA LYS A 378 23.01 15.75 -4.89
C LYS A 378 21.85 15.91 -3.92
N LEU A 379 21.25 14.81 -3.50
CA LEU A 379 20.13 14.84 -2.55
C LEU A 379 20.62 15.23 -1.15
N SER A 380 19.78 15.94 -0.41
CA SER A 380 20.02 16.28 0.98
C SER A 380 19.73 15.07 1.88
N GLU A 381 20.49 14.93 2.97
CA GLU A 381 20.19 13.96 4.03
C GLU A 381 18.88 14.29 4.76
N GLU A 382 18.47 15.56 4.70
CA GLU A 382 17.22 16.11 5.23
C GLU A 382 16.00 15.83 4.32
N ASP A 383 16.23 15.15 3.19
CA ASP A 383 15.15 14.71 2.32
C ASP A 383 14.44 13.49 2.91
N ASP A 384 13.44 13.74 3.76
CA ASP A 384 12.63 12.71 4.42
C ASP A 384 11.98 11.69 3.45
N ASP A 385 11.80 12.06 2.19
CA ASP A 385 11.12 11.25 1.19
C ASP A 385 12.00 10.13 0.61
N TYR A 386 13.28 10.04 1.00
CA TYR A 386 14.16 8.95 0.58
C TYR A 386 14.18 7.78 1.58
N PRO A 387 13.59 6.60 1.24
CA PRO A 387 13.69 5.44 2.08
C PRO A 387 15.11 4.88 1.97
N TYR A 388 15.74 4.63 3.11
CA TYR A 388 16.90 3.77 3.25
C TYR A 388 16.54 2.36 2.76
N VAL A 389 16.62 2.12 1.45
CA VAL A 389 16.37 0.80 0.86
C VAL A 389 17.53 -0.11 1.27
N GLY A 390 17.42 -0.77 2.42
CA GLY A 390 18.38 -1.78 2.85
C GLY A 390 18.51 -2.08 4.34
N GLY A 391 17.85 -1.37 5.26
CA GLY A 391 17.95 -1.64 6.71
C GLY A 391 19.34 -1.36 7.33
N GLU A 392 20.39 -1.24 6.52
CA GLU A 392 21.68 -0.69 6.90
C GLU A 392 21.60 0.83 6.79
N SER A 393 21.73 1.47 7.94
CA SER A 393 21.92 2.91 8.06
C SER A 393 23.19 3.31 7.31
N ARG A 394 23.08 3.63 6.02
CA ARG A 394 24.18 4.19 5.23
C ARG A 394 24.32 5.68 5.51
N ILE A 395 24.55 6.00 6.78
CA ILE A 395 24.96 7.34 7.22
C ILE A 395 26.19 7.70 6.39
N GLY A 396 26.06 8.65 5.48
CA GLY A 396 27.14 9.19 4.66
C GLY A 396 27.28 8.68 3.22
N ALA A 397 26.39 7.81 2.71
CA ALA A 397 26.42 7.47 1.28
C ALA A 397 25.83 8.62 0.43
N GLU A 398 26.58 9.14 -0.52
CA GLU A 398 26.08 10.19 -1.41
C GLU A 398 24.95 9.66 -2.30
N ALA A 399 23.90 10.47 -2.49
CA ALA A 399 22.78 10.16 -3.36
C ALA A 399 22.66 11.22 -4.47
N TRP A 400 22.66 10.77 -5.72
CA TRP A 400 22.68 11.64 -6.89
C TRP A 400 21.58 11.27 -7.88
N MET A 401 20.96 12.27 -8.49
CA MET A 401 19.96 12.11 -9.55
C MET A 401 20.34 12.92 -10.79
N LEU A 402 20.16 12.35 -11.97
CA LEU A 402 20.38 13.07 -13.22
C LEU A 402 19.25 14.09 -13.43
N ILE A 403 19.60 15.34 -13.72
CA ILE A 403 18.65 16.43 -13.94
C ILE A 403 18.10 16.39 -15.36
N ASP A 404 18.97 16.17 -16.34
CA ASP A 404 18.63 16.13 -17.76
C ASP A 404 19.23 14.88 -18.42
N GLY A 405 18.38 14.03 -18.97
CA GLY A 405 18.72 12.82 -19.70
C GLY A 405 18.63 12.97 -21.21
N ALA A 406 18.67 14.18 -21.77
CA ALA A 406 18.65 14.41 -23.21
C ALA A 406 19.71 13.59 -23.98
N GLU A 407 20.92 13.44 -23.43
CA GLU A 407 22.01 12.65 -24.03
C GLU A 407 21.67 11.16 -24.23
N VAL A 408 20.66 10.65 -23.51
CA VAL A 408 20.17 9.28 -23.59
C VAL A 408 18.73 9.21 -24.10
N GLY A 409 18.21 10.31 -24.67
CA GLY A 409 16.86 10.37 -25.21
C GLY A 409 15.74 10.39 -24.17
N LEU A 410 16.04 10.69 -22.90
CA LEU A 410 15.03 10.76 -21.83
C LEU A 410 14.49 12.17 -21.58
N GLY A 411 15.19 13.20 -22.08
CA GLY A 411 14.84 14.61 -21.86
C GLY A 411 14.97 15.06 -20.41
N LEU A 412 14.27 16.13 -20.05
CA LEU A 412 14.32 16.71 -18.72
C LEU A 412 13.71 15.76 -17.67
N LEU A 413 14.50 15.44 -16.65
CA LEU A 413 14.11 14.50 -15.59
C LEU A 413 13.64 15.22 -14.34
N LEU A 414 14.37 16.27 -13.94
CA LEU A 414 14.11 17.07 -12.75
C LEU A 414 13.92 18.54 -13.13
N GLN A 415 12.90 19.17 -12.55
CA GLN A 415 12.64 20.60 -12.70
C GLN A 415 12.81 21.30 -11.36
N GLU A 416 13.76 22.22 -11.28
CA GLU A 416 13.91 23.09 -10.12
C GLU A 416 12.63 23.91 -9.88
N GLN A 417 12.24 24.04 -8.63
CA GLN A 417 11.09 24.81 -8.19
C GLN A 417 11.60 26.07 -7.51
N THR A 418 11.14 27.23 -7.96
CA THR A 418 11.50 28.51 -7.33
C THR A 418 10.98 28.52 -5.89
N VAL A 419 11.90 28.59 -4.93
CA VAL A 419 11.58 28.82 -3.52
C VAL A 419 11.80 30.31 -3.29
N SER A 420 10.73 31.10 -3.28
CA SER A 420 10.86 32.53 -2.97
C SER A 420 11.42 32.68 -1.56
N PRO A 421 12.55 33.38 -1.37
CA PRO A 421 13.04 33.66 -0.03
C PRO A 421 11.93 34.39 0.72
N ARG A 422 11.61 33.95 1.94
CA ARG A 422 10.71 34.70 2.80
C ARG A 422 11.37 36.05 3.05
N THR A 423 10.83 37.09 2.43
CA THR A 423 11.03 38.45 2.91
C THR A 423 10.59 38.43 4.36
N HIS A 424 11.55 38.52 5.29
CA HIS A 424 11.23 38.78 6.68
C HIS A 424 10.49 40.11 6.70
N CYS A 425 9.17 40.08 6.86
CA CYS A 425 8.42 41.28 7.24
C CYS A 425 8.98 41.68 8.61
N ALA A 426 9.62 42.85 8.64
CA ALA A 426 10.17 43.48 9.83
C ALA A 426 9.09 43.80 10.86
#